data_AF-A0A3D1BCB9-F1
#
_entry.id   AF-A0A3D1BCB9-F1
#
_cell.length_a   1.000
_cell.length_b   1.000
_cell.length_c   1.000
_cell.angle_alpha   90.00
_cell.angle_beta   90.00
_cell.angle_gamma   90.00
#
_symmetry.space_group_name_H-M   'P 1'
#
loop_
_entity.id
_entity.type
_entity.pdbx_description
1 polymer ?
#
loop_
_entity_poly.entity_id
_entity_poly.type
_entity_poly.pdbx_seq_one_letter_code
_entity_poly.pdbx_strand_id
1 'polypeptide(L)'
;MDVFSKQPNDVLDYDVDLTDWFADIADDDIESVEITVTSTAEPVPALVLGPVPHNPYTLLGASPQRFKLWLGGGTHFVDYVVTCVVRTEQDRVKEVEFKIKVRDR
;
A
#
# COMPACT_ATOMS: atom_id res chain seq x y z
N MET A 1 7.91 -0.10 10.76
CA MET A 1 7.09 0.83 9.95
C MET A 1 8.03 1.55 9.01
N ASP A 2 7.90 1.26 7.72
CA ASP A 2 8.77 1.80 6.69
C ASP A 2 8.35 3.22 6.29
N VAL A 3 9.31 3.96 5.74
CA VAL A 3 9.12 5.36 5.36
C VAL A 3 9.69 5.59 3.97
N PHE A 4 8.84 6.05 3.06
CA PHE A 4 9.21 6.38 1.68
C PHE A 4 8.96 7.85 1.39
N SER A 5 9.58 8.37 0.33
CA SER A 5 9.40 9.75 -0.12
C SER A 5 9.16 9.84 -1.62
N LYS A 6 8.28 10.76 -2.05
CA LYS A 6 7.96 11.05 -3.46
C LYS A 6 7.78 12.55 -3.69
N GLN A 7 7.92 13.01 -4.94
CA GLN A 7 7.41 14.33 -5.32
C GLN A 7 5.88 14.33 -5.37
N PRO A 8 5.22 15.48 -5.20
CA PRO A 8 3.76 15.60 -5.35
C PRO A 8 3.23 15.02 -6.67
N ASN A 9 3.90 15.31 -7.78
CA ASN A 9 3.45 14.90 -9.12
C ASN A 9 3.91 13.50 -9.53
N ASP A 10 4.75 12.85 -8.73
CA ASP A 10 5.18 11.49 -9.05
C ASP A 10 4.01 10.52 -8.91
N VAL A 11 3.99 9.52 -9.78
CA VAL A 11 3.18 8.30 -9.63
C VAL A 11 4.18 7.15 -9.51
N LEU A 12 4.25 6.56 -8.33
CA LEU A 12 5.21 5.49 -8.01
C LEU A 12 4.47 4.25 -7.54
N ASP A 13 5.08 3.10 -7.80
CA ASP A 13 4.66 1.82 -7.26
C ASP A 13 5.42 1.46 -5.98
N TYR A 14 4.75 0.72 -5.10
CA TYR A 14 5.27 0.25 -3.82
C TYR A 14 4.92 -1.22 -3.66
N ASP A 15 5.94 -2.06 -3.52
CA ASP A 15 5.76 -3.48 -3.29
C ASP A 15 5.64 -3.75 -1.79
N VAL A 16 4.58 -4.46 -1.42
CA VAL A 16 4.38 -5.00 -0.07
C VAL A 16 4.62 -6.51 -0.15
N ASP A 17 5.68 -6.94 0.53
CA ASP A 17 6.10 -8.33 0.57
C ASP A 17 5.69 -8.97 1.90
N LEU A 18 4.85 -10.02 1.83
CA LEU A 18 4.40 -10.79 2.98
C LEU A 18 4.95 -12.22 2.97
N THR A 19 5.92 -12.56 2.12
CA THR A 19 6.48 -13.92 2.05
C THR A 19 6.98 -14.42 3.41
N ASP A 20 7.58 -13.55 4.22
CA ASP A 20 8.01 -13.91 5.59
C ASP A 20 6.83 -14.29 6.51
N TRP A 21 5.65 -13.70 6.30
CA TRP A 21 4.45 -14.04 7.06
C TRP A 21 3.87 -15.39 6.65
N PHE A 22 3.95 -15.71 5.35
CA PHE A 22 3.48 -16.98 4.80
C PHE A 22 4.51 -18.12 4.95
N ALA A 23 5.73 -17.85 5.43
CA ALA A 23 6.81 -18.84 5.50
C ALA A 23 6.41 -20.13 6.24
N ASP A 24 5.59 -20.00 7.29
CA ASP A 24 5.11 -21.11 8.11
C ASP A 24 3.63 -21.48 7.83
N ILE A 25 3.03 -20.90 6.79
CA ILE A 25 1.63 -21.11 6.40
C ILE A 25 1.60 -21.82 5.05
N ALA A 26 1.24 -23.09 5.05
CA ALA A 26 1.06 -23.86 3.82
C ALA A 26 -0.33 -23.62 3.21
N ASP A 27 -0.38 -23.65 1.87
CA ASP A 27 -1.62 -23.62 1.07
C ASP A 27 -2.55 -22.43 1.39
N ASP A 28 -1.96 -21.26 1.67
CA ASP A 28 -2.68 -19.99 1.88
C ASP A 28 -2.00 -18.88 1.09
N ASP A 29 -2.79 -17.94 0.61
CA ASP A 29 -2.33 -16.78 -0.12
C ASP A 29 -3.33 -15.61 0.06
N ILE A 30 -3.00 -14.46 -0.52
CA ILE A 30 -3.77 -13.24 -0.39
C ILE A 30 -5.02 -13.32 -1.27
N GLU A 31 -6.20 -13.26 -0.67
CA GLU A 31 -7.47 -13.14 -1.38
C GLU A 31 -7.77 -11.68 -1.73
N SER A 32 -7.62 -10.77 -0.75
CA SER A 32 -7.96 -9.37 -0.94
C SER A 32 -7.15 -8.42 -0.06
N VAL A 33 -7.06 -7.16 -0.51
CA VAL A 33 -6.42 -6.07 0.25
C VAL A 33 -7.36 -4.87 0.30
N GLU A 34 -7.67 -4.43 1.52
CA GLU A 34 -8.34 -3.15 1.78
C GLU A 34 -7.28 -2.11 2.14
N ILE A 35 -7.31 -0.96 1.47
CA ILE A 35 -6.27 0.07 1.61
C ILE A 35 -6.91 1.37 2.03
N THR A 36 -6.42 1.93 3.13
CA THR A 36 -6.83 3.25 3.62
C THR A 36 -5.62 4.17 3.63
N VAL A 37 -5.81 5.39 3.13
CA VAL A 37 -4.83 6.47 3.24
C VAL A 37 -5.35 7.47 4.27
N THR A 38 -4.49 7.89 5.19
CA THR A 38 -4.83 8.92 6.18
C THR A 38 -3.74 9.97 6.27
N SER A 39 -4.11 11.16 6.75
CA SER A 39 -3.20 12.26 7.06
C SER A 39 -3.67 12.95 8.34
N THR A 40 -2.72 13.41 9.15
CA THR A 40 -3.03 14.28 10.30
C THR A 40 -3.11 15.75 9.90
N ALA A 41 -2.63 16.10 8.71
CA ALA A 41 -2.61 17.48 8.22
C ALA A 41 -3.85 17.85 7.39
N GLU A 42 -4.54 16.86 6.83
CA GLU A 42 -5.67 17.05 5.92
C GLU A 42 -6.81 16.11 6.30
N PRO A 43 -8.06 16.59 6.40
CA PRO A 43 -9.22 15.73 6.72
C PRO A 43 -9.59 14.78 5.58
N VAL A 44 -9.30 15.17 4.34
CA VAL A 44 -9.43 14.33 3.14
C VAL A 44 -8.05 14.26 2.49
N PRO A 45 -7.38 13.10 2.48
CA PRO A 45 -6.03 12.98 1.94
C PRO A 45 -5.97 13.30 0.44
N ALA A 46 -5.01 14.14 0.04
CA ALA A 46 -4.75 14.40 -1.39
C ALA A 46 -3.93 13.30 -2.09
N LEU A 47 -3.36 12.36 -1.33
CA LEU A 47 -2.64 11.21 -1.88
C LEU A 47 -3.64 10.21 -2.45
N VAL A 48 -3.54 9.95 -3.76
CA VAL A 48 -4.48 9.13 -4.52
C VAL A 48 -3.95 7.72 -4.67
N LEU A 49 -4.76 6.75 -4.29
CA LEU A 49 -4.54 5.33 -4.53
C LEU A 49 -5.06 4.94 -5.92
N GLY A 50 -4.24 4.27 -6.73
CA GLY A 50 -4.60 3.85 -8.07
C GLY A 50 -4.89 5.02 -9.03
N PRO A 51 -3.97 5.98 -9.21
CA PRO A 51 -4.16 7.02 -10.22
C PRO A 51 -4.21 6.39 -11.62
N VAL A 52 -5.13 6.85 -12.47
CA VAL A 52 -5.29 6.39 -13.87
C VAL A 52 -3.93 6.41 -14.60
N PRO A 53 -3.53 5.32 -15.30
CA PRO A 53 -4.31 4.12 -15.66
C PRO A 53 -4.23 2.95 -14.66
N HIS A 54 -3.66 3.16 -13.48
CA HIS A 54 -3.34 2.08 -12.55
C HIS A 54 -4.52 1.72 -11.64
N ASN A 55 -4.68 0.43 -11.36
CA ASN A 55 -5.55 -0.02 -10.28
C ASN A 55 -4.94 0.32 -8.91
N PRO A 56 -5.75 0.41 -7.84
CA PRO A 56 -5.28 0.62 -6.48
C PRO A 56 -4.15 -0.32 -6.06
N TYR A 57 -4.31 -1.60 -6.39
CA TYR A 57 -3.29 -2.61 -6.18
C TYR A 57 -3.33 -3.71 -7.26
N THR A 58 -2.31 -4.54 -7.28
CA THR A 58 -2.24 -5.75 -8.10
C THR A 58 -1.56 -6.86 -7.30
N LEU A 59 -2.22 -8.00 -7.17
CA LEU A 59 -1.64 -9.20 -6.54
C LEU A 59 -0.55 -9.80 -7.46
N LEU A 60 0.54 -10.29 -6.88
CA LEU A 60 1.71 -10.74 -7.63
C LEU A 60 1.90 -12.26 -7.50
N GLY A 61 1.79 -12.96 -8.63
CA GLY A 61 1.97 -14.42 -8.72
C GLY A 61 0.67 -15.19 -8.84
N ALA A 62 0.78 -16.51 -9.02
CA ALA A 62 -0.38 -17.41 -9.11
C ALA A 62 -0.98 -17.74 -7.73
N SER A 63 -0.13 -17.79 -6.70
CA SER A 63 -0.52 -17.84 -5.28
C SER A 63 0.08 -16.63 -4.59
N PRO A 64 -0.63 -15.48 -4.57
CA PRO A 64 -0.04 -14.20 -4.26
C PRO A 64 0.30 -14.06 -2.78
N GLN A 65 1.58 -13.90 -2.46
CA GLN A 65 2.05 -13.52 -1.12
C GLN A 65 2.55 -12.07 -1.06
N ARG A 66 2.41 -11.35 -2.18
CA ARG A 66 2.92 -10.00 -2.38
C ARG A 66 1.94 -9.24 -3.24
N PHE A 67 1.88 -7.93 -3.06
CA PHE A 67 1.06 -7.06 -3.87
C PHE A 67 1.76 -5.73 -4.13
N LYS A 68 1.43 -5.13 -5.28
CA LYS A 68 1.93 -3.83 -5.70
C LYS A 68 0.85 -2.78 -5.52
N LEU A 69 1.19 -1.67 -4.90
CA LEU A 69 0.34 -0.48 -4.74
C LEU A 69 0.80 0.60 -5.71
N TRP A 70 -0.14 1.39 -6.25
CA TRP A 70 0.18 2.59 -7.03
C TRP A 70 -0.30 3.84 -6.30
N LEU A 71 0.60 4.77 -6.02
CA LEU A 71 0.28 6.01 -5.32
C LEU A 71 0.70 7.22 -6.15
N GLY A 72 -0.24 8.13 -6.38
CA GLY A 72 -0.04 9.40 -7.09
C GLY A 72 -0.56 10.60 -6.29
N GLY A 73 -0.24 11.80 -6.76
CA GLY A 73 -0.69 13.03 -6.11
C GLY A 73 -0.10 13.21 -4.70
N GLY A 74 -0.86 13.85 -3.82
CA GLY A 74 -0.42 14.26 -2.49
C GLY A 74 0.05 15.71 -2.44
N THR A 75 -0.17 16.33 -1.28
CA THR A 75 0.16 17.73 -1.03
C THR A 75 1.63 17.87 -0.61
N HIS A 76 2.29 18.89 -1.14
CA HIS A 76 3.68 19.16 -0.80
C HIS A 76 3.86 19.41 0.71
N PHE A 77 4.89 18.81 1.30
CA PHE A 77 5.20 18.78 2.74
C PHE A 77 4.15 18.10 3.63
N VAL A 78 3.29 17.25 3.07
CA VAL A 78 2.36 16.42 3.85
C VAL A 78 2.87 14.98 3.94
N ASP A 79 2.76 14.43 5.16
CA ASP A 79 3.03 13.02 5.44
C ASP A 79 1.70 12.25 5.48
N TYR A 80 1.66 11.11 4.81
CA TYR A 80 0.51 10.21 4.74
C TYR A 80 0.85 8.87 5.36
N VAL A 81 -0.10 8.25 6.05
CA VAL A 81 -0.03 6.86 6.49
C VAL A 81 -0.89 6.02 5.56
N VAL A 82 -0.30 5.00 4.97
CA VAL A 82 -0.99 4.00 4.16
C VAL A 82 -1.12 2.74 5.00
N THR A 83 -2.36 2.35 5.25
CA THR A 83 -2.71 1.13 5.98
C THR A 83 -3.31 0.13 5.01
N CYS A 84 -2.74 -1.07 4.98
CA CYS A 84 -3.20 -2.19 4.17
C CYS A 84 -3.69 -3.30 5.09
N VAL A 85 -4.98 -3.61 5.02
CA VAL A 85 -5.59 -4.76 5.70
C VAL A 85 -5.70 -5.89 4.68
N VAL A 86 -4.85 -6.90 4.85
CA VAL A 86 -4.75 -8.06 3.97
C VAL A 86 -5.58 -9.19 4.54
N ARG A 87 -6.41 -9.80 3.69
CA ARG A 87 -7.20 -11.00 4.00
C ARG A 87 -6.75 -12.16 3.12
N THR A 88 -6.62 -13.33 3.71
CA THR A 88 -6.20 -14.55 3.01
C THR A 88 -7.40 -15.44 2.68
N GLU A 89 -7.23 -16.40 1.77
CA GLU A 89 -8.26 -17.38 1.41
C GLU A 89 -8.71 -18.24 2.61
N GLN A 90 -7.87 -18.37 3.64
CA GLN A 90 -8.20 -19.04 4.91
C GLN A 90 -8.61 -18.08 6.04
N ASP A 91 -9.19 -16.93 5.70
CA ASP A 91 -9.75 -15.93 6.63
C ASP A 91 -8.75 -15.27 7.61
N ARG A 92 -7.44 -15.42 7.40
CA ARG A 92 -6.44 -14.73 8.22
C ARG A 92 -6.43 -13.25 7.84
N VAL A 93 -6.21 -12.40 8.85
CA VAL A 93 -6.13 -10.95 8.65
C VAL A 93 -4.78 -10.46 9.14
N LYS A 94 -4.11 -9.66 8.33
CA LYS A 94 -2.88 -8.96 8.71
C LYS A 94 -2.94 -7.51 8.28
N GLU A 95 -2.54 -6.64 9.19
CA GLU A 95 -2.38 -5.22 8.93
C GLU A 95 -0.90 -4.91 8.67
N VAL A 96 -0.66 -4.10 7.64
CA VAL A 96 0.66 -3.54 7.32
C VAL A 96 0.51 -2.04 7.17
N GLU A 97 1.44 -1.29 7.73
CA GLU A 97 1.46 0.17 7.64
C GLU A 97 2.83 0.70 7.22
N PHE A 98 2.81 1.73 6.37
CA PHE A 98 3.99 2.50 6.01
C PHE A 98 3.64 3.97 5.78
N LYS A 99 4.66 4.82 5.84
CA LYS A 99 4.52 6.27 5.66
C LYS A 99 5.01 6.71 4.28
N ILE A 100 4.22 7.56 3.63
CA ILE A 100 4.62 8.30 2.43
C ILE A 100 4.81 9.76 2.77
N LYS A 101 6.01 10.25 2.49
CA LYS A 101 6.41 11.65 2.68
C LYS A 101 6.41 12.36 1.33
N VAL A 102 5.55 13.37 1.14
CA VAL A 102 5.49 14.11 -0.13
C VAL A 102 6.33 15.39 -0.02
N ARG A 103 7.52 15.42 -0.63
CA ARG A 103 8.53 16.48 -0.43
C ARG A 103 9.39 16.67 -1.67
N ASP A 104 9.97 17.86 -1.85
CA ASP A 104 11.08 18.09 -2.76
C ASP A 104 12.26 17.13 -2.44
N ARG A 105 12.90 16.59 -3.48
CA ARG A 105 13.99 15.61 -3.39
C ARG A 105 15.32 16.27 -3.69
#